data_AF-A0A0X1KHR9-F1
#
_entry.id   AF-A0A0X1KHR9-F1
#
_cell.length_a   1.000
_cell.length_b   1.000
_cell.length_c   1.000
_cell.angle_alpha   90.00
_cell.angle_beta   90.00
_cell.angle_gamma   90.00
#
_symmetry.space_group_name_H-M   'P 1'
#
loop_
_entity.id
_entity.type
_entity.pdbx_description
1 polymer ?
#
loop_
_entity_poly.entity_id
_entity_poly.type
_entity_poly.pdbx_seq_one_letter_code
_entity_poly.pdbx_strand_id
1 'polypeptide(L)'
;MVDIEKVIREVESLEKDAEKEYRELLRKLEDPKYADFRVLLLRMAIDTTLHKYIAEAMRKAYKEAIELVDEFGYTEEIELPEDAPRRQIKEGLVVIPGLPSIVLPSGEFMGSRIPPEEALRELLNLKLDNVVLPPEKKKEILKVAEELLKLEERMREKYSILEKKAIHPLIKAIAAESKNNEQQHMHVLQKTKEKIE
;
A
#
# COMPACT_ATOMS: atom_id res chain seq x y z
N MET A 1 -20.36 2.63 16.04
CA MET A 1 -19.20 1.73 15.97
C MET A 1 -18.67 1.77 14.54
N VAL A 2 -17.36 1.82 14.31
CA VAL A 2 -16.81 1.82 12.94
C VAL A 2 -16.78 0.38 12.45
N ASP A 3 -17.43 0.11 11.33
CA ASP A 3 -17.38 -1.18 10.64
C ASP A 3 -16.05 -1.30 9.89
N ILE A 4 -15.13 -2.09 10.44
CA ILE A 4 -13.78 -2.25 9.90
C ILE A 4 -13.81 -2.97 8.56
N GLU A 5 -14.68 -3.97 8.37
CA GLU A 5 -14.80 -4.67 7.09
C GLU A 5 -15.19 -3.69 5.98
N LYS A 6 -16.18 -2.84 6.27
CA LYS A 6 -16.59 -1.79 5.33
C LYS A 6 -15.44 -0.86 4.95
N VAL A 7 -14.64 -0.43 5.92
CA VAL A 7 -13.49 0.46 5.63
C VAL A 7 -12.43 -0.27 4.80
N ILE A 8 -12.13 -1.55 5.09
CA ILE A 8 -11.19 -2.34 4.28
C ILE A 8 -11.72 -2.49 2.84
N ARG A 9 -13.02 -2.73 2.67
CA ARG A 9 -13.66 -2.80 1.35
C ARG A 9 -13.58 -1.48 0.58
N GLU A 10 -13.74 -0.35 1.27
CA GLU A 10 -13.58 0.97 0.65
C GLU A 10 -12.13 1.21 0.19
N VAL A 11 -11.14 0.80 0.98
CA VAL A 11 -9.72 0.83 0.60
C VAL A 11 -9.49 -0.07 -0.63
N GLU A 12 -9.93 -1.32 -0.59
CA GLU A 12 -9.80 -2.26 -1.72
C GLU A 12 -10.35 -1.66 -3.03
N SER A 13 -11.52 -1.01 -2.96
CA SER A 13 -12.13 -0.37 -4.13
C SER A 13 -11.32 0.81 -4.63
N LEU A 14 -10.79 1.65 -3.73
CA LEU A 14 -9.96 2.80 -4.10
C LEU A 14 -8.67 2.36 -4.78
N GLU A 15 -7.95 1.40 -4.20
CA GLU A 15 -6.73 0.83 -4.76
C GLU A 15 -6.99 0.23 -6.15
N LYS A 16 -8.13 -0.45 -6.31
CA LYS A 16 -8.51 -1.04 -7.60
C LYS A 16 -8.79 0.03 -8.66
N ASP A 17 -9.41 1.14 -8.30
CA ASP A 17 -9.69 2.21 -9.24
C ASP A 17 -8.44 3.04 -9.55
N ALA A 18 -7.59 3.30 -8.55
CA ALA A 18 -6.29 3.92 -8.73
C ALA A 18 -5.39 3.09 -9.65
N GLU A 19 -5.34 1.77 -9.48
CA GLU A 19 -4.53 0.87 -10.33
C GLU A 19 -4.96 0.93 -11.80
N LYS A 20 -6.26 1.02 -12.08
CA LYS A 20 -6.76 1.22 -13.45
C LYS A 20 -6.32 2.57 -13.99
N GLU A 21 -6.47 3.64 -13.22
CA GLU A 21 -6.06 4.99 -13.62
C GLU A 21 -4.57 5.04 -13.97
N TYR A 22 -3.72 4.48 -13.11
CA TYR A 22 -2.29 4.37 -13.37
C TYR A 22 -1.97 3.60 -14.66
N ARG A 23 -2.63 2.46 -14.89
CA ARG A 23 -2.46 1.70 -16.15
C ARG A 23 -2.90 2.51 -17.38
N GLU A 24 -3.99 3.25 -17.28
CA GLU A 24 -4.47 4.10 -18.36
C GLU A 24 -3.48 5.23 -18.65
N LEU A 25 -2.97 5.91 -17.62
CA LEU A 25 -1.96 6.97 -17.76
C LEU A 25 -0.68 6.42 -18.42
N LEU A 26 -0.20 5.25 -18.00
CA LEU A 26 0.97 4.59 -18.59
C LEU A 26 0.76 4.22 -20.07
N ARG A 27 -0.48 3.94 -20.51
CA ARG A 27 -0.80 3.74 -21.94
C ARG A 27 -0.93 5.05 -22.70
N LYS A 28 -1.49 6.10 -22.08
CA LYS A 28 -1.66 7.42 -22.71
C LYS A 28 -0.32 8.13 -22.93
N LEU A 29 0.61 7.98 -22.00
CA LEU A 29 1.88 8.73 -21.98
C LEU A 29 3.02 8.00 -22.72
N GLU A 30 2.77 7.36 -23.86
CA GLU A 30 3.77 6.54 -24.61
C GLU A 30 4.92 7.33 -25.25
N ASP A 31 4.79 8.65 -25.39
CA ASP A 31 5.84 9.51 -25.92
C ASP A 31 7.12 9.40 -25.05
N PRO A 32 8.30 9.12 -25.64
CA PRO A 32 9.57 9.01 -24.93
C PRO A 32 9.90 10.24 -24.07
N LYS A 33 9.34 11.41 -24.39
CA LYS A 33 9.50 12.62 -23.57
C LYS A 33 9.00 12.44 -22.14
N TYR A 34 8.05 11.54 -21.89
CA TYR A 34 7.55 11.25 -20.54
C TYR A 34 8.36 10.16 -19.81
N ALA A 35 9.47 9.66 -20.35
CA ALA A 35 10.16 8.48 -19.80
C ALA A 35 10.36 8.53 -18.28
N ASP A 36 10.91 9.63 -17.75
CA ASP A 36 11.16 9.76 -16.30
C ASP A 36 9.88 9.85 -15.49
N PHE A 37 8.86 10.56 -16.00
CA PHE A 37 7.55 10.64 -15.37
C PHE A 37 6.81 9.28 -15.41
N ARG A 38 6.97 8.50 -16.49
CA ARG A 38 6.43 7.15 -16.60
C ARG A 38 7.11 6.20 -15.61
N VAL A 39 8.41 6.34 -15.34
CA VAL A 39 9.09 5.53 -14.33
C VAL A 39 8.51 5.81 -12.95
N LEU A 40 8.26 7.08 -12.61
CA LEU A 40 7.54 7.45 -11.39
C LEU A 40 6.14 6.82 -11.35
N LEU A 41 5.33 7.01 -12.39
CA LEU A 41 3.97 6.46 -12.45
C LEU A 41 3.96 4.92 -12.40
N LEU A 42 4.93 4.27 -13.01
CA LEU A 42 5.08 2.81 -12.98
C LEU A 42 5.42 2.33 -11.57
N ARG A 43 6.32 3.04 -10.87
CA ARG A 43 6.65 2.75 -9.48
C ARG A 43 5.43 2.85 -8.58
N MET A 44 4.63 3.90 -8.72
CA MET A 44 3.41 4.11 -7.95
C MET A 44 2.35 3.04 -8.31
N ALA A 45 2.18 2.74 -9.60
CA ALA A 45 1.28 1.68 -10.06
C ALA A 45 1.61 0.29 -9.46
N ILE A 46 2.90 0.00 -9.26
CA ILE A 46 3.36 -1.24 -8.61
C ILE A 46 2.94 -1.24 -7.13
N ASP A 47 3.18 -0.15 -6.39
CA ASP A 47 2.76 -0.01 -4.99
C ASP A 47 1.23 -0.20 -4.87
N THR A 48 0.44 0.56 -5.64
CA THR A 48 -1.03 0.46 -5.68
C THR A 48 -1.50 -0.96 -6.04
N THR A 49 -0.79 -1.66 -6.93
CA THR A 49 -1.12 -3.06 -7.27
C THR A 49 -0.92 -3.98 -6.07
N LEU A 50 0.18 -3.80 -5.32
CA LEU A 50 0.43 -4.58 -4.10
C LEU A 50 -0.61 -4.25 -3.02
N HIS A 51 -0.89 -2.97 -2.80
CA HIS A 51 -1.88 -2.49 -1.83
C HIS A 51 -3.27 -3.06 -2.12
N LYS A 52 -3.71 -3.04 -3.39
CA LYS A 52 -4.97 -3.67 -3.84
C LYS A 52 -5.09 -5.12 -3.36
N TYR A 53 -4.08 -5.94 -3.61
CA TYR A 53 -4.14 -7.36 -3.26
C TYR A 53 -4.00 -7.60 -1.75
N ILE A 54 -3.22 -6.78 -1.06
CA ILE A 54 -3.13 -6.81 0.41
C ILE A 54 -4.48 -6.45 1.03
N ALA A 55 -5.15 -5.40 0.55
CA ALA A 55 -6.47 -4.99 1.01
C ALA A 55 -7.53 -6.07 0.78
N GLU A 56 -7.51 -6.72 -0.39
CA GLU A 56 -8.38 -7.85 -0.69
C GLU A 56 -8.14 -9.03 0.26
N ALA A 57 -6.88 -9.40 0.49
CA ALA A 57 -6.51 -10.47 1.42
C ALA A 57 -6.92 -10.14 2.86
N MET A 58 -6.68 -8.91 3.30
CA MET A 58 -7.12 -8.41 4.60
C MET A 58 -8.63 -8.50 4.76
N ARG A 59 -9.41 -8.13 3.73
CA ARG A 59 -10.87 -8.21 3.80
C ARG A 59 -11.33 -9.66 3.96
N LYS A 60 -10.78 -10.57 3.17
CA LYS A 60 -11.12 -12.00 3.25
C LYS A 60 -10.79 -12.56 4.62
N ALA A 61 -9.57 -12.31 5.12
CA ALA A 61 -9.14 -12.75 6.44
C ALA A 61 -10.01 -12.17 7.57
N TYR A 62 -10.40 -10.90 7.48
CA TYR A 62 -11.27 -10.27 8.49
C TYR A 62 -12.68 -10.87 8.49
N LYS A 63 -13.25 -11.13 7.30
CA LYS A 63 -14.56 -11.77 7.15
C LYS A 63 -14.55 -13.20 7.71
N GLU A 64 -13.53 -13.98 7.37
CA GLU A 64 -13.37 -15.34 7.89
C GLU A 64 -13.16 -15.36 9.41
N ALA A 65 -12.45 -14.38 9.97
CA ALA A 65 -12.34 -14.23 11.42
C ALA A 65 -13.68 -13.90 12.10
N ILE A 66 -14.56 -13.12 11.45
CA ILE A 66 -15.93 -12.90 11.93
C ILE A 66 -16.71 -14.21 11.87
N GLU A 67 -16.66 -14.93 10.75
CA GLU A 67 -17.35 -16.22 10.59
C GLU A 67 -16.90 -17.25 11.64
N LEU A 68 -15.61 -17.30 11.98
CA LEU A 68 -15.10 -18.14 13.08
C LEU A 68 -15.66 -17.75 14.45
N VAL A 69 -15.83 -16.45 14.71
CA VAL A 69 -16.46 -15.98 15.96
C VAL A 69 -17.96 -16.26 15.95
N ASP A 70 -18.62 -16.17 14.81
CA ASP A 70 -20.05 -16.50 14.71
C ASP A 70 -20.29 -18.01 14.87
N GLU A 71 -19.40 -18.85 14.33
CA GLU A 71 -19.51 -20.32 14.39
C GLU A 71 -19.06 -20.91 15.73
N PHE A 72 -17.98 -20.38 16.32
CA PHE A 72 -17.33 -20.95 17.51
C PHE A 72 -17.20 -19.98 18.68
N GLY A 73 -17.64 -18.73 18.54
CA GLY A 73 -17.58 -17.74 19.59
C GLY A 73 -18.54 -18.03 20.74
N TYR A 74 -18.28 -17.41 21.88
CA TYR A 74 -19.06 -17.60 23.09
C TYR A 74 -20.48 -17.04 22.91
N THR A 75 -21.45 -17.91 22.65
CA THR A 75 -22.87 -17.61 22.87
C THR A 75 -23.11 -17.40 24.37
N GLU A 76 -24.06 -16.53 24.74
CA GLU A 76 -24.37 -16.16 26.13
C GLU A 76 -24.68 -17.35 27.07
N GLU A 77 -24.91 -18.55 26.53
CA GLU A 77 -25.24 -19.78 27.27
C GLU A 77 -24.09 -20.79 27.43
N ILE A 78 -22.86 -20.49 27.00
CA ILE A 78 -21.70 -21.36 27.26
C ILE A 78 -20.97 -20.80 28.47
N GLU A 79 -20.97 -21.56 29.58
CA GLU A 79 -20.14 -21.32 30.75
C GLU A 79 -18.71 -21.03 30.30
N LEU A 80 -18.32 -19.75 30.38
CA LEU A 80 -16.96 -19.31 30.09
C LEU A 80 -16.01 -20.15 30.97
N PRO A 81 -15.03 -20.87 30.40
CA PRO A 81 -13.99 -21.50 31.19
C PRO A 81 -13.33 -20.44 32.08
N GLU A 82 -12.95 -20.79 33.31
CA GLU A 82 -12.34 -19.85 34.28
C GLU A 82 -11.09 -19.13 33.73
N ASP A 83 -10.53 -19.66 32.64
CA ASP A 83 -9.28 -19.27 31.98
C ASP A 83 -9.49 -18.37 30.75
N ALA A 84 -10.73 -17.91 30.49
CA ALA A 84 -11.03 -17.05 29.34
C ALA A 84 -10.13 -15.78 29.31
N PRO A 85 -9.76 -15.26 28.13
CA PRO A 85 -8.72 -14.23 27.95
C PRO A 85 -8.90 -12.94 28.77
N ARG A 86 -10.11 -12.68 29.28
CA ARG A 86 -10.41 -11.58 30.20
C ARG A 86 -9.68 -11.68 31.55
N ARG A 87 -9.15 -12.84 31.96
CA ARG A 87 -8.32 -12.98 33.18
C ARG A 87 -6.80 -12.96 32.95
N GLN A 88 -6.31 -13.25 31.74
CA GLN A 88 -4.87 -13.42 31.47
C GLN A 88 -4.10 -12.12 31.10
N ILE A 89 -4.73 -10.94 31.16
CA ILE A 89 -4.03 -9.65 30.96
C ILE A 89 -3.10 -9.31 32.16
N LYS A 90 -3.07 -10.14 33.21
CA LYS A 90 -2.08 -10.10 34.28
C LYS A 90 -1.16 -11.32 34.21
N GLU A 91 -0.21 -11.34 33.29
CA GLU A 91 1.09 -12.02 33.40
C GLU A 91 1.82 -11.88 32.06
N GLY A 92 2.49 -10.75 31.87
CA GLY A 92 3.21 -10.46 30.64
C GLY A 92 4.37 -11.42 30.41
N LEU A 93 4.33 -12.20 29.32
CA LEU A 93 5.48 -12.84 28.71
C LEU A 93 5.13 -13.39 27.33
N VAL A 94 5.84 -12.93 26.28
CA VAL A 94 6.02 -13.69 25.04
C VAL A 94 7.45 -13.50 24.56
N VAL A 95 8.18 -14.62 24.44
CA VAL A 95 9.51 -14.72 23.83
C VAL A 95 9.33 -15.14 22.36
N ILE A 96 10.05 -14.49 21.44
CA ILE A 96 10.13 -14.92 20.03
C ILE A 96 11.61 -15.13 19.68
N PRO A 97 12.09 -16.37 19.50
CA PRO A 97 13.42 -16.65 18.97
C PRO A 97 13.37 -17.03 17.47
N GLY A 98 14.33 -16.49 16.70
CA GLY A 98 14.76 -17.06 15.42
C GLY A 98 14.62 -16.15 14.20
N LEU A 99 15.70 -15.50 13.80
CA LEU A 99 15.95 -15.11 12.40
C LEU A 99 17.44 -15.35 12.08
N PRO A 100 17.78 -16.18 11.08
CA PRO A 100 19.13 -16.19 10.52
C PRO A 100 19.29 -15.04 9.52
N SER A 101 20.46 -14.42 9.52
CA SER A 101 20.89 -13.41 8.56
C SER A 101 21.32 -14.05 7.23
N ILE A 102 21.06 -13.36 6.11
CA ILE A 102 21.49 -13.77 4.75
C ILE A 102 22.43 -12.70 4.17
N VAL A 103 23.49 -13.16 3.51
CA VAL A 103 24.50 -12.36 2.80
C VAL A 103 24.17 -12.33 1.29
N LEU A 104 24.38 -11.19 0.63
CA LEU A 104 24.19 -11.00 -0.82
C LEU A 104 25.50 -11.22 -1.61
N PRO A 105 25.47 -11.85 -2.79
CA PRO A 105 26.58 -11.79 -3.73
C PRO A 105 26.43 -10.64 -4.74
N SER A 106 27.58 -10.12 -5.16
CA SER A 106 27.82 -9.12 -6.19
C SER A 106 27.89 -9.73 -7.59
N GLY A 107 27.40 -9.03 -8.61
CA GLY A 107 27.64 -9.38 -10.01
C GLY A 107 26.93 -8.44 -10.99
N GLU A 108 27.73 -7.76 -11.81
CA GLU A 108 27.38 -6.83 -12.89
C GLU A 108 26.75 -7.55 -14.10
N PHE A 109 25.79 -6.94 -14.81
CA PHE A 109 25.53 -7.26 -16.22
C PHE A 109 25.07 -6.02 -17.02
N MET A 110 25.89 -5.64 -18.01
CA MET A 110 25.54 -4.69 -19.07
C MET A 110 24.65 -5.35 -20.14
N GLY A 111 23.69 -4.57 -20.67
CA GLY A 111 23.32 -4.61 -22.10
C GLY A 111 22.23 -5.59 -22.56
N SER A 112 21.56 -6.32 -21.67
CA SER A 112 20.43 -7.20 -22.00
C SER A 112 19.11 -6.58 -21.53
N ARG A 113 17.95 -6.95 -22.13
CA ARG A 113 16.64 -6.62 -21.56
C ARG A 113 16.60 -7.17 -20.12
N ILE A 114 16.45 -6.28 -19.14
CA ILE A 114 16.41 -6.63 -17.73
C ILE A 114 15.23 -7.61 -17.50
N PRO A 115 15.45 -8.78 -16.86
CA PRO A 115 14.37 -9.68 -16.44
C PRO A 115 13.31 -8.92 -15.62
N PRO A 116 12.00 -9.19 -15.80
CA PRO A 116 10.95 -8.45 -15.11
C PRO A 116 11.09 -8.41 -13.58
N GLU A 117 11.59 -9.48 -12.98
CA GLU A 117 11.83 -9.60 -11.54
C GLU A 117 12.98 -8.70 -11.06
N GLU A 118 14.03 -8.55 -11.88
CA GLU A 118 15.15 -7.65 -11.60
C GLU A 118 14.71 -6.19 -11.76
N ALA A 119 13.95 -5.87 -12.82
CA ALA A 119 13.37 -4.55 -13.03
C ALA A 119 12.41 -4.16 -11.89
N LEU A 120 11.59 -5.11 -11.41
CA LEU A 120 10.72 -4.91 -10.26
C LEU A 120 11.53 -4.60 -8.99
N ARG A 121 12.60 -5.36 -8.73
CA ARG A 121 13.49 -5.13 -7.58
C ARG A 121 14.14 -3.75 -7.63
N GLU A 122 14.63 -3.33 -8.79
CA GLU A 122 15.21 -2.00 -8.97
C GLU A 122 14.20 -0.90 -8.72
N LEU A 123 12.97 -1.04 -9.25
CA LEU A 123 11.88 -0.09 -9.00
C LEU A 123 11.56 -0.01 -7.51
N LEU A 124 11.40 -1.14 -6.82
CA LEU A 124 11.12 -1.14 -5.37
C LEU A 124 12.22 -0.47 -4.54
N ASN A 125 13.47 -0.53 -4.99
CA ASN A 125 14.61 0.13 -4.33
C ASN A 125 14.82 1.59 -4.76
N LEU A 126 14.11 2.06 -5.79
CA LEU A 126 14.24 3.42 -6.30
C LEU A 126 13.72 4.43 -5.27
N LYS A 127 14.60 5.33 -4.80
CA LYS A 127 14.19 6.50 -4.05
C LYS A 127 13.54 7.50 -5.00
N LEU A 128 12.34 7.96 -4.68
CA LEU A 128 11.51 8.83 -5.53
C LEU A 128 12.01 10.29 -5.62
N ASP A 129 13.32 10.52 -5.54
CA ASP A 129 13.84 11.83 -5.15
C ASP A 129 14.10 12.78 -6.34
N ASN A 130 14.13 12.30 -7.59
CA ASN A 130 14.44 13.15 -8.76
C ASN A 130 13.77 12.68 -10.06
N VAL A 131 12.61 13.25 -10.38
CA VAL A 131 12.04 13.19 -11.74
C VAL A 131 12.54 14.39 -12.55
N VAL A 132 13.11 14.13 -13.73
CA VAL A 132 13.45 15.15 -14.74
C VAL A 132 12.24 15.31 -15.64
N LEU A 133 11.79 16.56 -15.86
CA LEU A 133 10.52 16.84 -16.53
C LEU A 133 10.76 17.58 -17.84
N PRO A 134 10.18 17.13 -18.98
CA PRO A 134 10.29 17.84 -20.23
C PRO A 134 9.53 19.17 -20.17
N PRO A 135 10.15 20.31 -20.52
CA PRO A 135 9.52 21.63 -20.43
C PRO A 135 8.30 21.79 -21.36
N GLU A 136 8.24 21.02 -22.45
CA GLU A 136 7.17 21.09 -23.45
C GLU A 136 5.85 20.43 -23.02
N LYS A 137 5.88 19.53 -22.04
CA LYS A 137 4.70 18.74 -21.60
C LYS A 137 4.19 19.11 -20.20
N LYS A 138 4.70 20.22 -19.64
CA LYS A 138 4.40 20.75 -18.30
C LYS A 138 2.91 20.76 -17.95
N LYS A 139 2.04 21.29 -18.83
CA LYS A 139 0.59 21.41 -18.55
C LYS A 139 -0.12 20.07 -18.37
N GLU A 140 0.27 19.07 -19.17
CA GLU A 140 -0.35 17.74 -19.10
C GLU A 140 0.12 16.98 -17.87
N ILE A 141 1.42 17.05 -17.56
CA ILE A 141 2.00 16.45 -16.35
C ILE A 141 1.38 17.07 -15.10
N LEU A 142 1.19 18.39 -15.07
CA LEU A 142 0.58 19.08 -13.93
C LEU A 142 -0.87 18.62 -13.72
N LYS A 143 -1.66 18.49 -14.80
CA LYS A 143 -3.03 17.98 -14.71
C LYS A 143 -3.07 16.55 -14.16
N VAL A 144 -2.21 15.66 -14.65
CA VAL A 144 -2.13 14.28 -14.16
C VAL A 144 -1.72 14.25 -12.69
N ALA A 145 -0.72 15.04 -12.29
CA ALA A 145 -0.27 15.11 -10.90
C ALA A 145 -1.38 15.59 -9.95
N GLU A 146 -2.19 16.57 -10.36
CA GLU A 146 -3.33 17.05 -9.56
C GLU A 146 -4.44 16.02 -9.39
N GLU A 147 -4.73 15.25 -10.45
CA GLU A 147 -5.72 14.17 -10.41
C GLU A 147 -5.25 13.05 -9.48
N LEU A 148 -3.98 12.65 -9.58
CA LEU A 148 -3.38 11.64 -8.71
C LEU A 148 -3.33 12.11 -7.25
N LEU A 149 -2.93 13.36 -6.96
CA LEU A 149 -2.90 13.89 -5.59
C LEU A 149 -4.24 13.76 -4.85
N LYS A 150 -5.36 13.91 -5.56
CA LYS A 150 -6.70 13.72 -4.98
C LYS A 150 -6.99 12.26 -4.66
N LEU A 151 -6.51 11.33 -5.47
CA LEU A 151 -6.62 9.89 -5.20
C LEU A 151 -5.77 9.52 -3.98
N GLU A 152 -4.50 9.94 -3.97
CA GLU A 152 -3.57 9.70 -2.87
C GLU A 152 -4.10 10.23 -1.53
N GLU A 153 -4.67 11.44 -1.52
CA GLU A 153 -5.29 12.01 -0.31
C GLU A 153 -6.45 11.16 0.22
N ARG A 154 -7.32 10.68 -0.66
CA ARG A 154 -8.45 9.81 -0.29
C ARG A 154 -7.95 8.46 0.25
N MET A 155 -6.93 7.87 -0.35
CA MET A 155 -6.33 6.61 0.13
C MET A 155 -5.71 6.80 1.51
N ARG A 156 -4.90 7.85 1.69
CA ARG A 156 -4.31 8.23 2.99
C ARG A 156 -5.35 8.38 4.10
N GLU A 157 -6.48 9.03 3.81
CA GLU A 157 -7.57 9.20 4.78
C GLU A 157 -8.17 7.87 5.22
N LYS A 158 -8.42 6.95 4.27
CA LYS A 158 -8.98 5.64 4.59
C LYS A 158 -8.01 4.77 5.38
N TYR A 159 -6.73 4.77 5.02
CA TYR A 159 -5.70 4.08 5.80
C TYR A 159 -5.54 4.67 7.20
N SER A 160 -5.64 6.00 7.36
CA SER A 160 -5.65 6.68 8.67
C SER A 160 -6.82 6.23 9.55
N ILE A 161 -7.99 5.98 8.96
CA ILE A 161 -9.13 5.41 9.69
C ILE A 161 -8.82 3.98 10.14
N LEU A 162 -8.30 3.13 9.26
CA LEU A 162 -7.93 1.75 9.59
C LEU A 162 -6.86 1.68 10.69
N GLU A 163 -5.79 2.46 10.57
CA GLU A 163 -4.70 2.55 11.55
C GLU A 163 -5.24 2.88 12.96
N LYS A 164 -6.19 3.83 13.05
CA LYS A 164 -6.74 4.31 14.32
C LYS A 164 -7.82 3.41 14.91
N LYS A 165 -8.61 2.75 14.05
CA LYS A 165 -9.85 2.06 14.46
C LYS A 165 -9.72 0.55 14.47
N ALA A 166 -8.81 -0.03 13.69
CA ALA A 166 -8.58 -1.47 13.73
C ALA A 166 -8.01 -1.90 15.08
N ILE A 167 -8.49 -3.04 15.59
CA ILE A 167 -8.04 -3.62 16.86
C ILE A 167 -6.84 -4.54 16.61
N HIS A 168 -6.87 -5.32 15.52
CA HIS A 168 -5.85 -6.32 15.23
C HIS A 168 -4.50 -5.66 14.87
N PRO A 169 -3.38 -5.98 15.57
CA PRO A 169 -2.09 -5.32 15.37
C PRO A 169 -1.57 -5.38 13.93
N LEU A 170 -1.74 -6.51 13.25
CA LEU A 170 -1.30 -6.66 11.86
C LEU A 170 -2.05 -5.72 10.90
N ILE A 171 -3.36 -5.55 11.09
CA ILE A 171 -4.17 -4.63 10.27
C ILE A 171 -3.72 -3.18 10.51
N LYS A 172 -3.43 -2.83 11.76
CA LYS A 172 -2.90 -1.49 12.10
C LYS A 172 -1.55 -1.25 11.46
N ALA A 173 -0.64 -2.23 11.53
CA ALA A 173 0.70 -2.11 10.97
C ALA A 173 0.66 -1.94 9.45
N ILE A 174 -0.11 -2.78 8.75
CA ILE A 174 -0.31 -2.65 7.30
C ILE A 174 -0.91 -1.29 6.95
N ALA A 175 -1.95 -0.86 7.67
CA ALA A 175 -2.58 0.43 7.42
C ALA A 175 -1.61 1.61 7.66
N ALA A 176 -0.75 1.53 8.67
CA ALA A 176 0.26 2.56 8.95
C ALA A 176 1.31 2.63 7.83
N GLU A 177 1.83 1.48 7.39
CA GLU A 177 2.83 1.41 6.32
C GLU A 177 2.25 1.86 4.97
N SER A 178 1.04 1.40 4.61
CA SER A 178 0.37 1.89 3.39
C SER A 178 0.10 3.39 3.46
N LYS A 179 -0.39 3.92 4.60
CA LYS A 179 -0.58 5.37 4.79
C LYS A 179 0.73 6.15 4.56
N ASN A 180 1.84 5.65 5.08
CA ASN A 180 3.14 6.30 4.92
C ASN A 180 3.60 6.27 3.46
N ASN A 181 3.34 5.17 2.74
CA ASN A 181 3.61 5.08 1.30
C ASN A 181 2.76 6.08 0.49
N GLU A 182 1.45 6.20 0.76
CA GLU A 182 0.61 7.21 0.10
C GLU A 182 1.12 8.64 0.38
N GLN A 183 1.60 8.91 1.59
CA GLN A 183 2.21 10.21 1.93
C GLN A 183 3.48 10.49 1.12
N GLN A 184 4.31 9.47 0.87
CA GLN A 184 5.49 9.60 0.02
C GLN A 184 5.09 9.88 -1.44
N HIS A 185 4.08 9.17 -1.95
CA HIS A 185 3.51 9.41 -3.27
C HIS A 185 3.03 10.86 -3.41
N MET A 186 2.25 11.36 -2.45
CA MET A 186 1.81 12.76 -2.42
C MET A 186 2.97 13.75 -2.44
N HIS A 187 3.99 13.55 -1.60
CA HIS A 187 5.15 14.43 -1.51
C HIS A 187 5.90 14.53 -2.84
N VAL A 188 6.05 13.40 -3.52
CA VAL A 188 6.75 13.33 -4.81
C VAL A 188 5.93 14.01 -5.91
N LEU A 189 4.62 13.80 -5.93
CA LEU A 189 3.71 14.48 -6.86
C LEU A 189 3.68 16.00 -6.61
N GLN A 190 3.69 16.45 -5.35
CA GLN A 190 3.78 17.87 -4.99
C GLN A 190 5.09 18.49 -5.47
N LYS A 191 6.23 17.84 -5.20
CA LYS A 191 7.53 18.28 -5.73
C LYS A 191 7.56 18.32 -7.25
N THR A 192 6.89 17.37 -7.91
CA THR A 192 6.76 17.34 -9.37
C THR A 192 6.00 18.57 -9.86
N LYS A 193 4.92 18.95 -9.17
CA LYS A 193 4.17 20.18 -9.47
C LYS A 193 4.99 21.45 -9.24
N GLU A 194 5.68 21.57 -8.12
CA GLU A 194 6.54 22.72 -7.77
C GLU A 194 7.68 22.94 -8.78
N LYS A 195 8.23 21.87 -9.36
CA LYS A 195 9.27 21.97 -10.42
C LYS A 195 8.71 22.44 -11.76
N ILE A 196 7.40 22.36 -11.96
CA ILE A 196 6.73 22.70 -13.22
C ILE A 196 6.26 24.16 -13.22
N GLU A 197 5.71 24.62 -12.09
CA GLU A 197 5.31 26.02 -11.83
C GLU A 197 6.49 27.00 -11.93
#